data_AF-F0Y0N9-F1
#
_entry.id   AF-F0Y0N9-F1
#
_cell.length_a   1.000
_cell.length_b   1.000
_cell.length_c   1.000
_cell.angle_alpha   90.00
_cell.angle_beta   90.00
_cell.angle_gamma   90.00
#
_symmetry.space_group_name_H-M   'P 1'
#
loop_
_entity.id
_entity.type
_entity.pdbx_description
1 polymer ?
#
loop_
_entity_poly.entity_id
_entity_poly.type
_entity_poly.pdbx_seq_one_letter_code
_entity_poly.pdbx_strand_id
1 'polypeptide(L)'
;RLYTIALYWAVTTLTTVGYGDVSPHSSEEMLWSIIVQFVGTCSLGYIMGEVTAILTQEDKSAEMIREKIDAINAYMRFRKLPVALQARIRNHYSHMWKRTTVWDEPQILEELPRTLRAEVLESINTARLQGITFIYDLGNVGDEATAQLSLRLTPQLAHRHEPVVRENHFGNDLYIMSSGR
;
A
#
# COMPACT_ATOMS: atom_id res chain seq x y z
N ARG A 1 19.46 -40.47 -26.65
CA ARG A 1 19.00 -41.48 -25.66
C ARG A 1 19.71 -41.31 -24.31
N LEU A 2 21.04 -41.34 -24.24
CA LEU A 2 21.79 -41.13 -22.98
C LEU A 2 21.52 -39.75 -22.32
N TYR A 3 21.51 -38.66 -23.09
CA TYR A 3 21.19 -37.32 -22.58
C TYR A 3 19.79 -37.26 -21.93
N THR A 4 18.78 -37.88 -22.55
CA THR A 4 17.41 -37.92 -22.03
C THR A 4 17.34 -38.67 -20.69
N ILE A 5 18.09 -39.77 -20.56
CA ILE A 5 18.17 -40.55 -19.32
C ILE A 5 18.91 -39.76 -18.22
N ALA A 6 20.01 -39.08 -18.58
CA ALA A 6 20.74 -38.22 -17.65
C ALA A 6 19.88 -37.04 -17.16
N LEU A 7 19.14 -36.39 -18.07
CA LEU A 7 18.21 -35.32 -17.73
C LEU A 7 17.06 -35.85 -16.85
N TYR A 8 16.53 -37.03 -17.16
CA TYR A 8 15.52 -37.69 -16.32
C TYR A 8 16.03 -37.93 -14.89
N TRP A 9 17.23 -38.48 -14.73
CA TRP A 9 17.85 -38.67 -13.42
C TRP A 9 18.08 -37.35 -12.69
N ALA A 10 18.57 -36.32 -13.38
CA ALA A 10 18.79 -35.00 -12.80
C ALA A 10 17.48 -34.35 -12.34
N VAL A 11 16.43 -34.38 -13.16
CA VAL A 11 15.12 -33.79 -12.83
C VAL A 11 14.47 -34.53 -11.66
N THR A 12 14.43 -35.87 -11.69
CA THR A 12 13.81 -36.68 -10.63
C THR A 12 14.56 -36.58 -9.29
N THR A 13 15.87 -36.37 -9.33
CA THR A 13 16.70 -36.09 -8.15
C THR A 13 16.44 -34.68 -7.62
N LEU A 14 16.44 -33.66 -8.49
CA LEU A 14 16.22 -32.26 -8.12
C LEU A 14 14.82 -32.02 -7.54
N THR A 15 13.79 -32.66 -8.12
CA THR A 15 12.40 -32.56 -7.63
C THR A 15 12.12 -33.48 -6.44
N THR A 16 13.13 -34.19 -5.93
CA THR A 16 13.03 -35.13 -4.80
C THR A 16 12.07 -36.31 -5.01
N VAL A 17 11.67 -36.58 -6.27
CA VAL A 17 10.77 -37.69 -6.61
C VAL A 17 11.49 -39.04 -6.51
N GLY A 18 12.70 -39.13 -7.09
CA GLY A 18 13.60 -40.26 -6.90
C GLY A 18 13.01 -41.65 -7.21
N TYR A 19 12.50 -41.87 -8.42
CA TYR A 19 11.92 -43.17 -8.82
C TYR A 19 12.86 -44.37 -8.67
N GLY A 20 14.19 -44.15 -8.72
CA GLY A 20 15.19 -45.19 -8.50
C GLY A 20 15.59 -45.99 -9.75
N ASP A 21 14.99 -45.71 -10.91
CA ASP A 21 15.29 -46.40 -12.18
C ASP A 21 16.74 -46.22 -12.65
N VAL A 22 17.37 -45.11 -12.22
CA VAL A 22 18.80 -44.84 -12.40
C VAL A 22 19.39 -44.59 -11.02
N SER A 23 20.26 -45.49 -10.57
CA SER A 23 20.86 -45.47 -9.23
C SER A 23 22.36 -45.76 -9.29
N PRO A 24 23.15 -45.21 -8.35
CA PRO A 24 24.57 -45.49 -8.27
C PRO A 24 24.81 -46.94 -7.82
N HIS A 25 25.77 -47.61 -8.44
CA HIS A 25 26.18 -48.98 -8.09
C HIS A 25 27.58 -49.04 -7.48
N SER A 26 28.44 -48.08 -7.79
CA SER A 26 29.78 -47.97 -7.20
C SER A 26 29.85 -46.93 -6.07
N SER A 27 30.85 -47.05 -5.19
CA SER A 27 31.08 -46.07 -4.12
C SER A 27 31.38 -44.67 -4.65
N GLU A 28 32.04 -44.56 -5.80
CA GLU A 28 32.34 -43.28 -6.46
C GLU A 28 31.08 -42.62 -7.02
N GLU A 29 30.22 -43.39 -7.69
CA GLU A 29 28.92 -42.93 -8.19
C GLU A 29 28.00 -42.49 -7.03
N MET A 30 28.07 -43.19 -5.90
CA MET A 30 27.29 -42.84 -4.72
C MET A 30 27.77 -41.53 -4.11
N LEU A 31 29.09 -41.33 -3.98
CA LEU A 31 29.65 -40.06 -3.50
C LEU A 31 29.24 -38.88 -4.42
N TRP A 32 29.31 -39.07 -5.74
CA TRP A 32 28.86 -38.07 -6.71
C TRP A 32 27.37 -37.76 -6.56
N SER A 33 26.53 -38.80 -6.42
CA SER A 33 25.09 -38.65 -6.25
C SER A 33 24.74 -37.87 -4.97
N ILE A 34 25.44 -38.13 -3.87
CA ILE A 34 25.27 -37.39 -2.61
C ILE A 34 25.57 -35.90 -2.79
N ILE A 35 26.67 -35.55 -3.49
CA ILE A 35 27.03 -34.16 -3.75
C ILE A 35 25.95 -33.48 -4.60
N VAL A 36 25.49 -34.13 -5.68
CA VAL A 36 24.44 -33.60 -6.56
C VAL A 36 23.12 -33.42 -5.81
N GLN A 37 22.74 -34.38 -4.98
CA GLN A 37 21.55 -34.29 -4.13
C GLN A 37 21.63 -33.12 -3.17
N PHE A 38 22.76 -32.94 -2.48
CA PHE A 38 22.96 -31.84 -1.54
C PHE A 38 22.82 -30.47 -2.23
N VAL A 39 23.50 -30.28 -3.37
CA VAL A 39 23.39 -29.05 -4.17
C VAL A 39 21.96 -28.84 -4.68
N GLY A 40 21.30 -29.90 -5.15
CA GLY A 40 19.92 -29.87 -5.61
C GLY A 40 18.94 -29.44 -4.52
N THR A 41 19.05 -30.01 -3.31
CA THR A 41 18.21 -29.65 -2.16
C THR A 41 18.44 -28.21 -1.72
N CYS A 42 19.69 -27.74 -1.64
CA CYS A 42 19.98 -26.34 -1.34
C CYS A 42 19.36 -25.39 -2.39
N SER A 43 19.47 -25.74 -3.67
CA SER A 43 18.92 -24.93 -4.77
C SER A 43 17.39 -24.86 -4.72
N LEU A 44 16.74 -26.00 -4.45
CA LEU A 44 15.28 -26.07 -4.31
C LEU A 44 14.79 -25.23 -3.12
N GLY A 45 15.49 -25.32 -1.98
CA GLY A 45 15.18 -24.52 -0.79
C GLY A 45 15.31 -23.02 -1.06
N TYR A 46 16.36 -22.59 -1.76
CA TYR A 46 16.54 -21.20 -2.17
C TYR A 46 15.41 -20.71 -3.08
N ILE A 47 15.08 -21.48 -4.12
CA ILE A 47 13.99 -21.13 -5.06
C ILE A 47 12.66 -21.00 -4.32
N MET A 48 12.35 -21.95 -3.42
CA MET A 48 11.13 -21.87 -2.62
C MET A 48 11.12 -20.67 -1.66
N GLY A 49 12.27 -20.29 -1.12
CA GLY A 49 12.43 -19.08 -0.30
C GLY A 49 12.10 -17.81 -1.09
N GLU A 50 12.64 -17.68 -2.30
CA GLU A 50 12.36 -16.54 -3.19
C GLU A 50 10.89 -16.50 -3.63
N VAL A 51 10.31 -17.64 -4.03
CA VAL A 51 8.87 -17.72 -4.37
C VAL A 51 8.00 -17.30 -3.18
N THR A 52 8.35 -17.76 -1.98
CA THR A 52 7.64 -17.36 -0.76
C THR A 52 7.78 -15.86 -0.53
N ALA A 53 8.99 -15.30 -0.66
CA ALA A 53 9.23 -13.87 -0.49
C ALA A 53 8.39 -13.01 -1.45
N ILE A 54 8.25 -13.43 -2.72
CA ILE A 54 7.39 -12.77 -3.71
C ILE A 54 5.92 -12.88 -3.32
N LEU A 55 5.46 -14.05 -2.86
CA LEU A 55 4.07 -14.26 -2.44
C LEU A 55 3.73 -13.50 -1.15
N THR A 56 4.69 -13.37 -0.24
CA THR A 56 4.57 -12.62 1.00
C THR A 56 4.94 -11.15 0.84
N GLN A 57 5.26 -10.70 -0.38
CA GLN A 57 5.31 -9.28 -0.70
C GLN A 57 3.87 -8.76 -0.68
N GLU A 58 3.24 -8.77 0.49
CA GLU A 58 2.01 -8.04 0.74
C GLU A 58 2.26 -6.58 0.37
N ASP A 59 1.21 -5.90 -0.08
CA ASP A 59 1.24 -4.46 -0.22
C ASP A 59 1.77 -3.88 1.10
N LYS A 60 2.95 -3.25 1.07
CA LYS A 60 3.53 -2.58 2.26
C LYS A 60 2.50 -1.66 2.93
N SER A 61 1.59 -1.10 2.12
CA SER A 61 0.43 -0.33 2.58
C SER A 61 -0.52 -1.15 3.46
N ALA A 62 -0.85 -2.39 3.09
CA ALA A 62 -1.71 -3.29 3.87
C ALA A 62 -1.03 -3.71 5.18
N GLU A 63 0.28 -4.02 5.14
CA GLU A 63 1.07 -4.33 6.33
C GLU A 63 1.09 -3.15 7.31
N MET A 64 1.39 -1.93 6.83
CA MET A 64 1.35 -0.72 7.66
C MET A 64 -0.04 -0.44 8.27
N ILE A 65 -1.12 -0.66 7.52
CA ILE A 65 -2.48 -0.53 8.05
C ILE A 65 -2.70 -1.52 9.20
N ARG A 66 -2.28 -2.78 8.99
CA ARG A 66 -2.42 -3.84 9.97
C ARG A 66 -1.65 -3.52 11.26
N GLU A 67 -0.40 -3.07 11.15
CA GLU A 67 0.40 -2.63 12.29
C GLU A 67 -0.27 -1.48 13.06
N LYS A 68 -0.81 -0.48 12.36
CA LYS A 68 -1.55 0.63 13.01
C LYS A 68 -2.80 0.14 13.72
N ILE A 69 -3.56 -0.80 13.14
CA ILE A 69 -4.74 -1.40 13.78
C ILE A 69 -4.34 -2.10 15.07
N ASP A 70 -3.27 -2.89 15.03
CA ASP A 70 -2.80 -3.65 16.18
C ASP A 70 -2.32 -2.72 17.31
N ALA A 71 -1.61 -1.63 16.97
CA ALA A 71 -1.22 -0.60 17.93
C ALA A 71 -2.44 0.08 18.58
N ILE A 72 -3.45 0.45 17.79
CA ILE A 72 -4.70 1.05 18.30
C ILE A 72 -5.44 0.07 19.21
N ASN A 73 -5.55 -1.20 18.80
CA ASN A 73 -6.17 -2.25 19.61
C ASN A 73 -5.45 -2.47 20.93
N ALA A 74 -4.11 -2.51 20.91
CA ALA A 74 -3.29 -2.61 22.11
C ALA A 74 -3.52 -1.42 23.05
N TYR A 75 -3.55 -0.19 22.52
CA TYR A 75 -3.83 1.01 23.29
C TYR A 75 -5.21 0.99 23.96
N MET A 76 -6.25 0.60 23.19
CA MET A 76 -7.62 0.49 23.70
C MET A 76 -7.74 -0.53 24.84
N ARG A 77 -7.04 -1.66 24.72
CA ARG A 77 -6.98 -2.70 25.76
C ARG A 77 -6.22 -2.20 26.99
N PHE A 78 -5.07 -1.57 26.80
CA PHE A 78 -4.25 -1.03 27.89
C PHE A 78 -5.01 0.01 28.72
N ARG A 79 -5.77 0.88 28.06
CA ARG A 79 -6.62 1.89 28.73
C ARG A 79 -7.98 1.36 29.19
N LYS A 80 -8.28 0.07 28.96
CA LYS A 80 -9.55 -0.58 29.33
C LYS A 80 -10.78 0.21 28.84
N LEU A 81 -10.73 0.70 27.60
CA LEU A 81 -11.83 1.50 27.06
C LEU A 81 -13.12 0.67 26.95
N PRO A 82 -14.31 1.26 27.16
CA PRO A 82 -15.58 0.57 26.98
C PRO A 82 -15.74 -0.02 25.58
N VAL A 83 -16.35 -1.20 25.46
CA VAL A 83 -16.52 -1.93 24.18
C VAL A 83 -17.22 -1.07 23.12
N ALA A 84 -18.21 -0.27 23.53
CA ALA A 84 -18.92 0.65 22.64
C ALA A 84 -17.98 1.72 22.03
N LEU A 85 -17.04 2.25 22.83
CA LEU A 85 -16.05 3.21 22.34
C LEU A 85 -15.03 2.53 21.41
N GLN A 86 -14.58 1.32 21.74
CA GLN A 86 -13.68 0.55 20.87
C GLN A 86 -14.30 0.25 19.50
N ALA A 87 -15.60 -0.05 19.46
CA ALA A 87 -16.32 -0.27 18.21
C ALA A 87 -16.40 1.02 17.37
N ARG A 88 -16.67 2.16 17.99
CA ARG A 88 -16.67 3.47 17.31
C ARG A 88 -15.30 3.82 16.74
N ILE A 89 -14.24 3.59 17.51
CA ILE A 89 -12.85 3.83 17.08
C ILE A 89 -12.51 2.94 15.87
N ARG A 90 -12.75 1.63 15.95
CA ARG A 90 -12.51 0.71 14.82
C ARG A 90 -13.30 1.09 13.57
N ASN A 91 -14.56 1.51 13.73
CA ASN A 91 -15.38 1.92 12.59
C ASN A 91 -14.88 3.23 11.95
N HIS A 92 -14.38 4.17 12.75
CA HIS A 92 -13.78 5.39 12.22
C HIS A 92 -12.55 5.08 11.36
N TYR A 93 -11.61 4.29 11.88
CA TYR A 93 -10.37 3.94 11.16
C TYR A 93 -10.63 3.06 9.92
N SER A 94 -11.59 2.13 9.98
CA SER A 94 -11.96 1.30 8.82
C SER A 94 -12.56 2.12 7.67
N HIS A 95 -13.25 3.23 7.98
CA HIS A 95 -13.74 4.18 6.98
C HIS A 95 -12.63 5.09 6.45
N MET A 96 -11.72 5.56 7.31
CA MET A 96 -10.60 6.41 6.89
C MET A 96 -9.66 5.70 5.92
N TRP A 97 -9.19 4.48 6.22
CA TRP A 97 -8.23 3.79 5.36
C TRP A 97 -8.80 3.23 4.05
N LYS A 98 -10.13 3.17 3.92
CA LYS A 98 -10.78 2.89 2.62
C LYS A 98 -10.78 4.11 1.68
N ARG A 99 -10.56 5.31 2.21
CA ARG A 99 -10.71 6.58 1.49
C ARG A 99 -9.43 7.41 1.40
N THR A 100 -8.49 7.19 2.31
CA THR A 100 -7.26 7.97 2.43
C THR A 100 -6.07 7.04 2.28
N THR A 101 -5.05 7.47 1.54
CA THR A 101 -3.80 6.73 1.42
C THR A 101 -3.13 6.60 2.79
N VAL A 102 -2.37 5.53 3.02
CA VAL A 102 -1.66 5.32 4.31
C VAL A 102 -0.53 6.34 4.50
N TRP A 103 -0.15 6.98 3.40
CA TRP A 103 0.96 7.89 3.29
C TRP A 103 0.55 9.30 3.70
N ASP A 104 1.51 10.02 4.28
CA ASP A 104 1.34 11.42 4.63
C ASP A 104 1.42 12.25 3.33
N GLU A 105 0.26 12.56 2.76
CA GLU A 105 0.14 13.36 1.53
C GLU A 105 0.93 14.69 1.60
N PRO A 106 0.82 15.50 2.69
CA PRO A 106 1.68 16.66 2.90
C PRO A 106 3.18 16.37 2.76
N GLN A 107 3.68 15.29 3.38
CA GLN A 107 5.09 14.91 3.31
C GLN A 107 5.50 14.53 1.88
N ILE A 108 4.69 13.75 1.17
CA ILE A 108 4.94 13.38 -0.24
C ILE A 108 5.02 14.64 -1.10
N LEU A 109 4.09 15.57 -0.92
CA LEU A 109 4.08 16.84 -1.65
C LEU A 109 5.31 17.67 -1.33
N GLU A 110 5.81 17.65 -0.09
CA GLU A 110 7.02 18.35 0.33
C GLU A 110 8.30 17.83 -0.33
N GLU A 111 8.37 16.54 -0.63
CA GLU A 111 9.49 15.91 -1.36
C GLU A 111 9.51 16.30 -2.84
N LEU A 112 8.37 16.72 -3.41
CA LEU A 112 8.29 17.16 -4.80
C LEU A 112 8.92 18.55 -5.01
N PRO A 113 9.68 18.74 -6.12
CA PRO A 113 10.05 20.06 -6.62
C PRO A 113 8.83 20.97 -6.78
N ARG A 114 9.02 22.28 -6.55
CA ARG A 114 7.93 23.27 -6.53
C ARG A 114 7.03 23.23 -7.78
N THR A 115 7.61 22.99 -8.95
CA THR A 115 6.87 22.91 -10.22
C THR A 115 5.96 21.68 -10.27
N LEU A 116 6.49 20.49 -9.94
CA LEU A 116 5.72 19.25 -9.92
C LEU A 116 4.66 19.26 -8.80
N ARG A 117 4.96 19.86 -7.65
CA ARG A 117 3.98 20.04 -6.57
C ARG A 117 2.78 20.87 -7.03
N ALA A 118 3.02 21.95 -7.77
CA ALA A 118 1.98 22.81 -8.28
C ALA A 118 1.08 22.06 -9.28
N GLU A 119 1.69 21.32 -10.22
CA GLU A 119 0.98 20.53 -11.22
C GLU A 119 0.15 19.39 -10.58
N VAL A 120 0.68 18.71 -9.57
CA VAL A 120 -0.05 17.70 -8.80
C VAL A 120 -1.24 18.32 -8.06
N LEU A 121 -1.03 19.44 -7.36
CA LEU A 121 -2.11 20.14 -6.66
C LEU A 121 -3.18 20.65 -7.61
N GLU A 122 -2.79 21.17 -8.77
CA GLU A 122 -3.71 21.58 -9.83
C GLU A 122 -4.52 20.39 -10.34
N SER A 123 -3.90 19.25 -10.66
CA SER A 123 -4.61 18.07 -11.15
C SER A 123 -5.63 17.51 -10.12
N ILE A 124 -5.27 17.48 -8.83
CA ILE A 124 -6.14 17.01 -7.74
C ILE A 124 -7.33 17.96 -7.55
N ASN A 125 -7.08 19.27 -7.61
CA ASN A 125 -8.08 20.28 -7.32
C ASN A 125 -8.94 20.63 -8.54
N THR A 126 -8.45 20.47 -9.77
CA THR A 126 -9.20 20.77 -11.00
C THR A 126 -10.53 20.03 -11.06
N ALA A 127 -10.53 18.72 -10.78
CA ALA A 127 -11.76 17.93 -10.75
C ALA A 127 -12.75 18.39 -9.65
N ARG A 128 -12.24 18.92 -8.53
CA ARG A 128 -13.05 19.45 -7.43
C ARG A 128 -13.59 20.86 -7.73
N LEU A 129 -12.80 21.68 -8.42
CA LEU A 129 -13.12 23.06 -8.75
C LEU A 129 -14.07 23.18 -9.95
N GLN A 130 -13.97 22.28 -10.93
CA GLN A 130 -14.92 22.21 -12.06
C GLN A 130 -16.35 21.89 -11.61
N GLY A 131 -16.54 21.26 -10.45
CA GLY A 131 -17.86 21.01 -9.88
C GLY A 131 -18.56 22.25 -9.30
N ILE A 132 -17.88 23.40 -9.23
CA ILE A 132 -18.37 24.62 -8.58
C ILE A 132 -18.60 25.68 -9.65
N THR A 133 -19.87 25.98 -9.93
CA THR A 133 -20.29 26.90 -11.02
C THR A 133 -19.60 28.26 -10.97
N PHE A 134 -19.45 28.85 -9.78
CA PHE A 134 -18.76 30.13 -9.59
C PHE A 134 -17.26 30.08 -9.94
N ILE A 135 -16.58 28.95 -9.66
CA ILE A 135 -15.15 28.80 -9.95
C ILE A 135 -14.94 28.42 -11.43
N TYR A 136 -15.87 27.65 -12.01
CA TYR A 136 -15.88 27.38 -13.45
C TYR A 136 -16.03 28.67 -14.26
N ASP A 137 -16.90 29.59 -13.84
CA ASP A 137 -17.06 30.90 -14.48
C ASP A 137 -15.82 31.79 -14.33
N LEU A 138 -15.05 31.65 -13.25
CA LEU A 138 -13.75 32.29 -13.06
C LEU A 138 -12.62 31.62 -13.88
N GLY A 139 -12.66 30.30 -14.04
CA GLY A 139 -11.69 29.54 -14.83
C GLY A 139 -11.76 29.84 -16.33
N ASN A 140 -12.96 30.15 -16.85
CA ASN A 140 -13.13 30.69 -18.20
C ASN A 140 -12.43 32.04 -18.42
N VAL A 141 -11.98 32.73 -17.36
CA VAL A 141 -11.23 33.99 -17.41
C VAL A 141 -9.71 33.76 -17.41
N GLY A 142 -9.23 32.54 -17.08
CA GLY A 142 -7.83 32.15 -17.24
C GLY A 142 -7.42 30.96 -16.36
N ASP A 143 -6.79 29.96 -16.98
CA ASP A 143 -6.29 28.73 -16.32
C ASP A 143 -5.35 29.02 -15.12
N GLU A 144 -4.62 30.14 -15.19
CA GLU A 144 -3.68 30.57 -14.15
C GLU A 144 -4.36 30.94 -12.81
N ALA A 145 -5.60 31.46 -12.85
CA ALA A 145 -6.35 31.75 -11.63
C ALA A 145 -6.74 30.46 -10.90
N THR A 146 -7.16 29.44 -11.65
CA THR A 146 -7.51 28.12 -11.13
C THR A 146 -6.29 27.41 -10.53
N ALA A 147 -5.13 27.52 -11.18
CA ALA A 147 -3.87 27.00 -10.67
C ALA A 147 -3.44 27.68 -9.36
N GLN A 148 -3.51 29.02 -9.29
CA GLN A 148 -3.17 29.77 -8.07
C GLN A 148 -4.14 29.50 -6.92
N LEU A 149 -5.43 29.34 -7.21
CA LEU A 149 -6.42 28.91 -6.22
C LEU A 149 -6.12 27.48 -5.72
N SER A 150 -5.80 26.57 -6.64
CA SER A 150 -5.44 25.18 -6.31
C SER A 150 -4.24 25.09 -5.37
N LEU A 151 -3.27 25.98 -5.51
CA LEU A 151 -2.10 26.06 -4.62
C LEU A 151 -2.41 26.54 -3.20
N ARG A 152 -3.51 27.28 -3.00
CA ARG A 152 -3.90 27.86 -1.71
C ARG A 152 -5.01 27.08 -1.01
N LEU A 153 -5.57 26.05 -1.64
CA LEU A 153 -6.57 25.19 -1.03
C LEU A 153 -5.91 24.26 -0.01
N THR A 154 -6.27 24.43 1.26
CA THR A 154 -5.86 23.54 2.34
C THR A 154 -6.99 22.56 2.67
N PRO A 155 -6.76 21.24 2.65
CA PRO A 155 -7.76 20.27 3.07
C PRO A 155 -8.03 20.39 4.58
N GLN A 156 -9.31 20.47 4.97
CA GLN A 156 -9.73 20.41 6.37
C GLN A 156 -10.77 19.31 6.59
N LEU A 157 -10.65 18.62 7.72
CA LEU A 157 -11.58 17.58 8.17
C LEU A 157 -12.48 18.15 9.28
N ALA A 158 -13.78 18.16 9.04
CA ALA A 158 -14.77 18.55 10.05
C ALA A 158 -15.53 17.33 10.60
N HIS A 159 -15.77 17.29 11.91
CA HIS A 159 -16.58 16.26 12.54
C HIS A 159 -18.09 16.57 12.43
N ARG A 160 -18.94 15.53 12.36
CA ARG A 160 -20.40 15.64 12.13
C ARG A 160 -21.16 16.58 13.08
N HIS A 161 -20.59 16.96 14.23
CA HIS A 161 -21.24 17.79 15.25
C HIS A 161 -20.38 19.01 15.62
N GLU A 162 -19.35 19.32 14.83
CA GLU A 162 -18.49 20.46 15.04
C GLU A 162 -18.91 21.60 14.09
N PRO A 163 -19.33 22.76 14.61
CA PRO A 163 -19.73 23.88 13.77
C PRO A 163 -18.50 24.47 13.08
N VAL A 164 -18.42 24.30 11.75
CA VAL A 164 -17.34 24.83 10.88
C VAL A 164 -17.39 26.36 10.83
N VAL A 165 -18.60 26.91 10.77
CA VAL A 165 -18.86 28.36 10.79
C VAL A 165 -19.83 28.64 11.92
N ARG A 166 -19.60 29.73 12.65
CA ARG A 166 -20.48 30.21 13.72
C ARG A 166 -21.16 31.49 13.28
N GLU A 167 -22.46 31.58 13.55
CA GLU A 167 -23.22 32.80 13.34
C GLU A 167 -22.60 33.94 14.18
N ASN A 168 -22.57 35.15 13.62
CA ASN A 168 -22.00 36.35 14.24
C ASN A 168 -20.47 36.34 14.49
N HIS A 169 -19.73 35.48 13.79
CA HIS A 169 -18.26 35.54 13.74
C HIS A 169 -17.80 36.03 12.36
N PHE A 170 -16.73 36.82 12.32
CA PHE A 170 -16.11 37.26 11.07
C PHE A 170 -15.54 36.05 10.31
N GLY A 171 -16.00 35.84 9.08
CA GLY A 171 -15.48 34.81 8.18
C GLY A 171 -14.37 35.37 7.29
N ASN A 172 -13.14 34.89 7.47
CA ASN A 172 -12.00 35.24 6.61
C ASN A 172 -11.71 34.18 5.55
N ASP A 173 -12.34 33.00 5.65
CA ASP A 173 -12.04 31.83 4.84
C ASP A 173 -13.26 31.38 4.04
N LEU A 174 -13.01 30.92 2.82
CA LEU A 174 -14.00 30.26 1.97
C LEU A 174 -13.85 28.74 2.13
N TYR A 175 -14.94 28.08 2.53
CA TYR A 175 -14.97 26.62 2.67
C TYR A 175 -15.70 25.99 1.51
N ILE A 176 -15.08 24.97 0.91
CA ILE A 176 -15.64 24.18 -0.18
C ILE A 176 -15.85 22.75 0.32
N MET A 177 -17.10 22.30 0.30
CA MET A 177 -17.44 20.93 0.72
C MET A 177 -17.14 19.94 -0.41
N SER A 178 -16.08 19.15 -0.24
CA SER A 178 -15.68 18.12 -1.22
C SER A 178 -16.32 16.75 -0.98
N SER A 179 -16.63 16.40 0.28
CA SER A 179 -17.30 15.14 0.64
C SER A 179 -17.92 15.24 2.04
N GLY A 180 -19.19 14.88 2.20
CA GLY A 180 -19.89 14.94 3.48
C GLY A 180 -21.35 15.38 3.35
N ARG A 181 -22.04 15.47 4.49
CA ARG A 181 -23.33 16.11 4.67
C ARG A 181 -23.32 16.85 5.99
#